data_AF-A0A3L6PIN4-F1
#
_entry.id   AF-A0A3L6PIN4-F1
#
_cell.length_a   1.000
_cell.length_b   1.000
_cell.length_c   1.000
_cell.angle_alpha   90.00
_cell.angle_beta   90.00
_cell.angle_gamma   90.00
#
_symmetry.space_group_name_H-M   'P 1'
#
loop_
_entity.id
_entity.type
_entity.pdbx_description
1 polymer ?
#
loop_
_entity_poly.entity_id
_entity_poly.type
_entity_poly.pdbx_seq_one_letter_code
_entity_poly.pdbx_strand_id
1 'polypeptide(L)'
;MVKKFAGRVVLMSYHKYASNVIEACLSFGSHEDRQLIASEIIDNGGGQHLDMMINPYANYVIQKMVFMAEEEQVRLLVDVASRNVAYLRRYSHGQHVIAAMERFLSTKGTHHPDPRPVVVRPVPQHAAATLITD
;
A
#
# COMPACT_ATOMS: atom_id res chain seq x y z
N MET A 1 -9.11 -11.78 -10.00
CA MET A 1 -7.74 -12.35 -10.06
C MET A 1 -7.19 -12.62 -8.66
N VAL A 2 -7.64 -11.84 -7.66
CA VAL A 2 -7.10 -11.83 -6.31
C VAL A 2 -7.58 -13.01 -5.45
N LYS A 3 -8.63 -13.75 -5.85
CA LYS A 3 -9.11 -14.95 -5.12
C LYS A 3 -8.00 -15.97 -4.81
N LYS A 4 -6.93 -16.05 -5.62
CA LYS A 4 -5.77 -16.92 -5.36
C LYS A 4 -4.87 -16.44 -4.20
N PHE A 5 -4.98 -15.17 -3.84
CA PHE A 5 -4.23 -14.49 -2.78
C PHE A 5 -5.06 -14.29 -1.50
N ALA A 6 -6.34 -14.66 -1.51
CA ALA A 6 -7.19 -14.61 -0.32
C ALA A 6 -6.53 -15.36 0.85
N GLY A 7 -6.55 -14.73 2.02
CA GLY A 7 -5.88 -15.19 3.24
C GLY A 7 -4.37 -14.96 3.28
N ARG A 8 -3.77 -14.34 2.25
CA ARG A 8 -2.33 -14.05 2.15
C ARG A 8 -2.04 -12.60 1.72
N VAL A 9 -3.03 -11.74 1.59
CA VAL A 9 -2.88 -10.36 1.13
C VAL A 9 -1.93 -9.57 2.05
N VAL A 10 -2.12 -9.69 3.38
CA VAL A 10 -1.24 -9.03 4.36
C VAL A 10 0.19 -9.54 4.18
N LEU A 11 0.40 -10.86 4.20
CA LEU A 11 1.72 -11.48 4.00
C LEU A 11 2.40 -11.02 2.71
N MET A 12 1.66 -10.97 1.59
CA MET A 12 2.19 -10.54 0.29
C MET A 12 2.55 -9.05 0.28
N SER A 13 1.83 -8.22 1.04
CA SER A 13 2.11 -6.79 1.15
C SER A 13 3.47 -6.50 1.79
N TYR A 14 3.97 -7.39 2.66
CA TYR A 14 5.31 -7.32 3.25
C TYR A 14 6.43 -7.75 2.30
N HIS A 15 6.12 -8.33 1.14
CA HIS A 15 7.12 -8.88 0.23
C HIS A 15 7.44 -7.90 -0.91
N LYS A 16 8.74 -7.58 -1.08
CA LYS A 16 9.30 -6.59 -2.03
C LYS A 16 8.69 -6.59 -3.43
N TYR A 17 8.37 -7.76 -3.96
CA TYR A 17 7.85 -7.91 -5.33
C TYR A 17 6.35 -8.18 -5.35
N ALA A 18 5.81 -8.79 -4.29
CA ALA A 18 4.40 -9.16 -4.26
C ALA A 18 3.52 -7.98 -3.84
N SER A 19 4.06 -7.03 -3.08
CA SER A 19 3.39 -5.76 -2.74
C SER A 19 2.95 -5.03 -4.00
N ASN A 20 3.80 -4.99 -5.04
CA ASN A 20 3.48 -4.37 -6.32
C ASN A 20 2.29 -5.03 -7.01
N VAL A 21 2.12 -6.36 -6.85
CA VAL A 21 0.96 -7.09 -7.39
C VAL A 21 -0.31 -6.67 -6.66
N ILE A 22 -0.25 -6.55 -5.32
CA ILE A 22 -1.39 -6.07 -4.52
C ILE A 22 -1.74 -4.62 -4.89
N GLU A 23 -0.75 -3.74 -5.05
CA GLU A 23 -0.96 -2.36 -5.51
C GLU A 23 -1.58 -2.29 -6.91
N ALA A 24 -1.14 -3.14 -7.84
CA ALA A 24 -1.70 -3.23 -9.17
C ALA A 24 -3.16 -3.74 -9.13
N CYS A 25 -3.46 -4.72 -8.27
CA CYS A 25 -4.83 -5.18 -8.07
C CYS A 25 -5.71 -4.10 -7.43
N LEU A 26 -5.18 -3.28 -6.52
CA LEU A 26 -5.90 -2.12 -5.99
C LEU A 26 -6.15 -1.04 -7.04
N SER A 27 -5.24 -0.86 -8.00
CA SER A 27 -5.33 0.20 -9.02
C SER A 27 -6.17 -0.20 -10.23
N PHE A 28 -6.05 -1.46 -10.67
CA PHE A 28 -6.59 -1.95 -11.96
C PHE A 28 -7.50 -3.17 -11.80
N GLY A 29 -7.61 -3.73 -10.61
CA GLY A 29 -8.48 -4.88 -10.36
C GLY A 29 -9.96 -4.53 -10.37
N SER A 30 -10.80 -5.55 -10.40
CA SER A 30 -12.25 -5.38 -10.29
C SER A 30 -12.63 -4.78 -8.94
N HIS A 31 -13.88 -4.30 -8.83
CA HIS A 31 -14.41 -3.86 -7.54
C HIS A 31 -14.37 -4.99 -6.49
N GLU A 32 -14.70 -6.22 -6.88
CA GLU A 32 -14.62 -7.42 -6.01
C GLU A 32 -13.18 -7.70 -5.56
N ASP A 33 -12.19 -7.60 -6.46
CA ASP A 33 -10.78 -7.80 -6.13
C ASP A 33 -10.30 -6.72 -5.12
N ARG A 34 -10.71 -5.46 -5.29
CA ARG A 34 -10.40 -4.36 -4.36
C ARG A 34 -11.03 -4.58 -2.99
N GLN A 35 -12.30 -4.97 -2.98
CA GLN A 35 -13.03 -5.27 -1.75
C GLN A 35 -12.37 -6.39 -0.96
N LEU A 36 -12.00 -7.49 -1.62
CA LEU A 36 -11.30 -8.60 -0.98
C LEU A 36 -9.99 -8.15 -0.32
N ILE A 37 -9.17 -7.37 -1.03
CA ILE A 37 -7.91 -6.84 -0.48
C ILE A 37 -8.17 -5.95 0.73
N ALA A 38 -9.12 -5.01 0.60
CA ALA A 38 -9.42 -4.05 1.63
C ALA A 38 -9.98 -4.72 2.89
N SER A 39 -10.98 -5.59 2.74
CA SER A 39 -11.53 -6.39 3.83
C SER A 39 -10.46 -7.23 4.51
N GLU A 40 -9.57 -7.90 3.75
CA GLU A 40 -8.52 -8.69 4.37
C GLU A 40 -7.52 -7.84 5.17
N ILE A 41 -7.15 -6.66 4.67
CA ILE A 41 -6.26 -5.75 5.39
C ILE A 41 -6.93 -5.21 6.66
N ILE A 42 -8.22 -4.90 6.64
CA ILE A 42 -8.97 -4.42 7.81
C ILE A 42 -9.22 -5.54 8.83
N ASP A 43 -9.75 -6.68 8.37
CA ASP A 43 -10.24 -7.78 9.20
C ASP A 43 -9.09 -8.67 9.71
N ASN A 44 -8.20 -9.09 8.80
CA ASN A 44 -7.02 -9.88 9.16
C ASN A 44 -5.82 -9.00 9.55
N GLY A 45 -5.98 -7.68 9.48
CA GLY A 45 -4.97 -6.74 9.94
C GLY A 45 -4.58 -6.98 11.39
N GLY A 46 -5.47 -7.48 12.26
CA GLY A 46 -5.13 -7.95 13.61
C GLY A 46 -4.34 -6.95 14.47
N GLY A 47 -4.41 -5.65 14.15
CA GLY A 47 -3.58 -4.59 14.75
C GLY A 47 -2.24 -4.28 14.04
N GLN A 48 -1.83 -5.08 13.06
CA GLN A 48 -0.62 -4.90 12.22
C GLN A 48 -0.70 -3.72 11.25
N HIS A 49 -1.83 -3.00 11.19
CA HIS A 49 -1.96 -1.81 10.33
C HIS A 49 -0.79 -0.83 10.55
N LEU A 50 -0.40 -0.59 11.80
CA LEU A 50 0.74 0.28 12.12
C LEU A 50 2.07 -0.28 11.59
N ASP A 51 2.27 -1.59 11.72
CA ASP A 51 3.46 -2.27 11.22
C ASP A 51 3.52 -2.21 9.69
N MET A 52 2.38 -2.37 9.02
CA MET A 52 2.27 -2.21 7.57
C MET A 52 2.58 -0.77 7.14
N MET A 53 2.12 0.24 7.90
CA MET A 53 2.35 1.66 7.61
C MET A 53 3.82 2.06 7.67
N ILE A 54 4.62 1.43 8.52
CA ILE A 54 6.06 1.72 8.64
C ILE A 54 6.94 0.78 7.82
N ASN A 55 6.38 -0.31 7.29
CA ASN A 55 7.13 -1.29 6.51
C ASN A 55 7.59 -0.72 5.15
N PRO A 56 8.82 -1.00 4.68
CA PRO A 56 9.33 -0.50 3.41
C PRO A 56 8.55 -0.87 2.15
N TYR A 57 7.68 -1.88 2.19
CA TYR A 57 6.89 -2.36 1.05
C TYR A 57 5.39 -2.22 1.31
N ALA A 58 4.90 -2.66 2.47
CA ALA A 58 3.46 -2.63 2.76
C ALA A 58 2.90 -1.21 2.89
N ASN A 59 3.73 -0.21 3.20
CA ASN A 59 3.30 1.19 3.26
C ASN A 59 2.71 1.68 1.93
N TYR A 60 3.19 1.16 0.80
CA TYR A 60 2.68 1.51 -0.52
C TYR A 60 1.28 0.92 -0.76
N VAL A 61 1.03 -0.31 -0.29
CA VAL A 61 -0.30 -0.94 -0.33
C VAL A 61 -1.29 -0.12 0.51
N ILE A 62 -0.90 0.29 1.73
CA ILE A 62 -1.76 1.14 2.58
C ILE A 62 -2.05 2.47 1.90
N GLN A 63 -1.04 3.16 1.37
CA GLN A 63 -1.24 4.42 0.64
C GLN A 63 -2.16 4.24 -0.56
N LYS A 64 -2.05 3.13 -1.30
CA LYS A 64 -2.92 2.85 -2.44
C LYS A 64 -4.36 2.60 -2.00
N MET A 65 -4.53 1.83 -0.93
CA MET A 65 -5.84 1.52 -0.36
C MET A 65 -6.59 2.79 0.07
N VAL A 66 -5.89 3.77 0.64
CA VAL A 66 -6.46 5.08 1.02
C VAL A 66 -7.18 5.79 -0.13
N PHE A 67 -6.74 5.61 -1.37
CA PHE A 67 -7.38 6.23 -2.52
C PHE A 67 -8.36 5.32 -3.26
N MET A 68 -8.19 4.00 -3.16
CA MET A 68 -8.89 3.04 -4.03
C MET A 68 -9.99 2.24 -3.33
N ALA A 69 -9.95 2.15 -1.99
CA ALA A 69 -10.92 1.41 -1.17
C ALA A 69 -12.16 2.24 -0.83
N GLU A 70 -13.15 1.61 -0.22
CA GLU A 70 -14.36 2.30 0.20
C GLU A 70 -14.12 3.20 1.41
N GLU A 71 -14.93 4.25 1.51
CA GLU A 71 -14.75 5.29 2.51
C GLU A 71 -14.74 4.77 3.95
N GLU A 72 -15.57 3.78 4.27
CA GLU A 72 -15.61 3.17 5.60
C GLU A 72 -14.27 2.49 5.95
N GLN A 73 -13.72 1.74 5.01
CA GLN A 73 -12.42 1.06 5.16
C GLN A 73 -11.28 2.08 5.28
N VAL A 74 -11.31 3.15 4.50
CA VAL A 74 -10.30 4.22 4.57
C VAL A 74 -10.38 4.97 5.90
N ARG A 75 -11.58 5.26 6.40
CA ARG A 75 -11.77 5.94 7.69
C ARG A 75 -11.15 5.17 8.86
N LEU A 76 -11.23 3.84 8.85
CA LEU A 76 -10.58 3.00 9.85
C LEU A 76 -9.05 3.17 9.84
N LEU A 77 -8.44 3.18 8.65
CA LEU A 77 -7.00 3.38 8.51
C LEU A 77 -6.57 4.80 8.92
N VAL A 78 -7.37 5.81 8.55
CA VAL A 78 -7.15 7.20 8.97
C VAL A 78 -7.19 7.29 10.50
N ASP A 79 -8.22 6.73 11.14
CA ASP A 79 -8.38 6.76 12.60
C ASP A 79 -7.21 6.06 13.32
N VAL A 80 -6.75 4.91 12.82
CA VAL A 80 -5.54 4.25 13.32
C VAL A 80 -4.30 5.14 13.17
N ALA A 81 -4.09 5.75 12.00
CA ALA A 81 -2.96 6.62 11.76
C ALA A 81 -3.00 7.88 12.65
N SER A 82 -4.18 8.52 12.77
CA SER A 82 -4.42 9.72 13.57
C SER A 82 -4.16 9.50 15.05
N ARG A 83 -4.56 8.36 15.62
CA ARG A 83 -4.23 8.00 17.01
C ARG A 83 -2.74 7.76 17.25
N ASN A 84 -1.97 7.46 16.20
CA ASN A 84 -0.57 7.02 16.29
C ASN A 84 0.40 7.94 15.54
N VAL A 85 0.02 9.19 15.24
CA VAL A 85 0.83 10.15 14.45
C VAL A 85 2.23 10.32 15.01
N ALA A 86 2.37 10.44 16.34
CA ALA A 86 3.67 10.62 16.99
C ALA A 86 4.62 9.43 16.73
N TYR A 87 4.09 8.21 16.71
CA TYR A 87 4.85 7.01 16.39
C TYR A 87 5.24 6.97 14.92
N LEU A 88 4.26 7.16 14.03
CA LEU A 88 4.45 7.11 12.58
C LEU A 88 5.44 8.18 12.06
N ARG A 89 5.45 9.37 12.66
CA ARG A 89 6.40 10.45 12.30
C ARG A 89 7.87 10.09 12.53
N ARG A 90 8.18 9.10 13.36
CA ARG A 90 9.55 8.64 13.61
C ARG A 90 10.12 7.82 12.44
N TYR A 91 9.26 7.37 11.51
CA TYR A 91 9.63 6.51 10.38
C TYR A 91 9.33 7.22 9.06
N SER A 92 10.27 7.22 8.13
CA SER A 92 10.09 7.86 6.81
C SER A 92 8.88 7.31 6.06
N HIS A 93 8.64 5.99 6.12
CA HIS A 93 7.47 5.37 5.50
C HIS A 93 6.16 5.78 6.19
N GLY A 94 6.16 5.87 7.53
CA GLY A 94 5.01 6.33 8.30
C GLY A 94 4.63 7.78 7.98
N GLN A 95 5.61 8.66 7.76
CA GLN A 95 5.37 10.04 7.32
C GLN A 95 4.64 10.10 5.97
N HIS A 96 5.02 9.24 5.01
CA HIS A 96 4.34 9.19 3.72
C HIS A 96 2.89 8.70 3.84
N VAL A 97 2.63 7.74 4.73
CA VAL A 97 1.26 7.30 5.02
C VAL A 97 0.43 8.45 5.60
N ILE A 98 0.95 9.18 6.60
CA ILE A 98 0.26 10.34 7.16
C ILE A 98 -0.09 11.34 6.05
N ALA A 99 0.88 11.68 5.19
CA ALA A 99 0.65 12.61 4.09
C ALA A 99 -0.40 12.09 3.09
N ALA A 100 -0.50 10.79 2.86
CA ALA A 100 -1.55 10.20 2.03
C ALA A 100 -2.95 10.32 2.68
N MET A 101 -3.04 10.08 3.99
CA MET A 101 -4.29 10.25 4.75
C MET A 101 -4.75 11.72 4.77
N GLU A 102 -3.82 12.65 5.01
CA GLU A 102 -4.11 14.09 4.96
C GLU A 102 -4.62 14.52 3.59
N ARG A 103 -4.05 13.99 2.50
CA ARG A 103 -4.53 14.24 1.14
C ARG A 103 -5.94 13.70 0.94
N PHE A 104 -6.23 12.47 1.37
CA PHE A 104 -7.57 11.90 1.28
C PHE A 104 -8.62 12.78 1.99
N LEU A 105 -8.31 13.24 3.20
CA LEU A 105 -9.15 14.17 3.96
C LEU A 105 -9.29 15.53 3.26
N SER A 106 -8.24 16.01 2.59
CA SER A 106 -8.26 17.29 1.86
C SER A 106 -9.05 17.20 0.54
N THR A 107 -8.99 16.07 -0.17
CA THR A 107 -9.74 15.83 -1.41
C THR A 107 -11.25 15.77 -1.17
N LYS A 108 -11.68 15.42 0.05
CA LYS A 108 -13.08 15.57 0.49
C LYS A 108 -13.53 17.04 0.61
N GLY A 109 -12.61 18.00 0.48
CA GLY A 109 -12.87 19.45 0.44
C GLY A 109 -12.85 20.07 -0.97
N THR A 110 -12.04 19.60 -1.92
CA THR A 110 -12.04 20.08 -3.31
C THR A 110 -11.46 19.04 -4.28
N HIS A 111 -12.14 18.88 -5.41
CA HIS A 111 -11.71 18.05 -6.55
C HIS A 111 -10.38 18.60 -7.13
N HIS A 112 -9.28 17.84 -7.03
CA HIS A 112 -8.08 18.12 -7.84
C HIS A 112 -7.36 16.82 -8.24
N PRO A 113 -6.93 16.68 -9.51
CA PRO A 113 -6.19 15.51 -9.97
C PRO A 113 -4.73 15.56 -9.47
N ASP A 114 -4.17 14.39 -9.18
CA ASP A 114 -2.82 14.18 -8.63
C ASP A 114 -1.71 14.76 -9.54
N PRO A 115 -0.78 15.60 -9.04
CA PRO A 115 0.30 16.18 -9.85
C PRO A 115 1.64 15.43 -9.74
N ARG A 116 1.70 14.14 -9.36
CA ARG A 116 3.00 13.45 -9.27
C ARG A 116 3.39 12.71 -10.56
N PRO A 117 4.57 12.99 -11.14
CA PRO A 117 5.08 12.20 -12.25
C PRO A 117 5.48 10.80 -11.75
N VAL A 118 5.06 9.77 -12.49
CA VAL A 118 5.43 8.38 -12.25
C VAL A 118 6.93 8.25 -12.42
N VAL A 119 7.68 8.14 -11.32
CA VAL A 119 9.09 7.77 -11.36
C VAL A 119 9.16 6.29 -11.72
N VAL A 120 9.28 5.99 -13.02
CA VAL A 120 9.58 4.65 -13.52
C VAL A 120 10.98 4.30 -13.06
N ARG A 121 11.10 3.49 -12.00
CA ARG A 121 12.40 2.96 -11.58
C ARG A 121 12.93 2.03 -12.68
N PRO A 122 14.17 2.18 -13.14
CA PRO A 122 14.72 1.27 -14.12
C PRO A 122 14.80 -0.15 -13.54
N VAL A 123 14.27 -1.12 -14.31
CA VAL A 123 14.41 -2.55 -14.03
C VAL A 123 15.88 -2.90 -14.22
N PRO A 124 16.59 -3.47 -13.23
CA PRO A 124 17.97 -3.90 -13.41
C PRO A 124 17.99 -5.02 -14.47
N GLN A 125 18.60 -4.74 -15.62
CA GLN A 125 18.83 -5.76 -16.64
C GLN A 125 19.99 -6.64 -16.21
N HIS A 126 19.67 -7.93 -16.03
CA HIS A 126 20.54 -9.09 -16.13
C HIS A 126 21.83 -9.10 -15.29
N ALA A 127 21.78 -9.91 -14.24
CA ALA A 127 22.95 -10.63 -13.76
C ALA A 127 23.55 -11.43 -14.91
N ALA A 128 24.74 -11.05 -15.38
CA ALA A 128 25.57 -11.91 -16.19
C ALA A 128 26.29 -12.89 -15.24
N ALA A 129 25.87 -14.15 -15.31
CA ALA A 129 26.52 -15.27 -14.66
C ALA A 129 27.93 -15.49 -15.24
N THR A 130 28.79 -15.96 -14.35
CA THR A 130 30.11 -16.56 -14.53
C THR A 130 30.27 -17.38 -15.81
N LEU A 131 31.39 -17.20 -16.51
CA LEU A 131 32.07 -18.27 -17.25
C LEU A 131 33.57 -18.21 -16.95
N ILE A 132 34.03 -19.28 -16.29
CA ILE A 132 35.41 -19.76 -16.20
C ILE A 132 35.85 -20.19 -17.60
N THR A 133 37.10 -19.91 -18.01
CA THR A 133 38.10 -20.92 -18.45
C THR A 133 39.37 -20.25 -18.99
N ASP A 134 40.50 -20.77 -18.48
CA ASP A 134 41.92 -20.74 -18.90
C ASP A 134 42.69 -19.41 -18.95
#